data_AF-A0A7S1X196-F1
#
_entry.id   AF-A0A7S1X196-F1
#
_cell.length_a   1.000
_cell.length_b   1.000
_cell.length_c   1.000
_cell.angle_alpha   90.00
_cell.angle_beta   90.00
_cell.angle_gamma   90.00
#
_symmetry.space_group_name_H-M   'P 1'
#
loop_
_entity.id
_entity.type
_entity.pdbx_description
1 polymer ?
#
loop_
_entity_poly.entity_id
_entity_poly.type
_entity_poly.pdbx_seq_one_letter_code
_entity_poly.pdbx_strand_id
1 'polypeptide(L)'
;GVVLYLVEAGALRSITDHDGKTPFAWAEEKGNGELLALLQTREMASSEPMLPAVIVENYIPQAVPARFCCPITHEVMSDPVVAMDGNSYERAAITEWFRRNNTSPMTNEPISATLIPNHVLRSDIREWTSHADHHPTV
;
A
#
# COMPACT_ATOMS: atom_id res chain seq x y z
N GLY A 1 -30.60 -8.82 14.93
CA GLY A 1 -30.20 -10.11 15.55
C GLY A 1 -28.76 -10.03 16.01
N VAL A 2 -28.30 -10.93 16.89
CA VAL A 2 -26.96 -10.90 17.51
C VAL A 2 -25.83 -10.72 16.49
N VAL A 3 -25.93 -11.36 15.33
CA VAL A 3 -24.90 -11.28 14.28
C VAL A 3 -24.79 -9.88 13.66
N LEU A 4 -25.91 -9.17 13.44
CA LEU A 4 -25.90 -7.80 12.93
C LEU A 4 -25.26 -6.83 13.94
N TYR A 5 -25.63 -6.98 15.22
CA TYR A 5 -25.05 -6.17 16.31
C TYR A 5 -23.53 -6.35 16.42
N LEU A 6 -23.03 -7.59 16.30
CA LEU A 6 -21.59 -7.85 16.36
C LEU A 6 -20.84 -7.24 15.16
N VAL A 7 -21.44 -7.30 13.97
CA VAL A 7 -20.87 -6.68 12.76
C VAL A 7 -20.85 -5.15 12.87
N GLU A 8 -21.92 -4.53 13.37
CA GLU A 8 -22.00 -3.08 13.63
C GLU A 8 -21.03 -2.64 14.73
N ALA A 9 -20.80 -3.47 15.75
CA ALA A 9 -19.83 -3.23 16.82
C ALA A 9 -18.36 -3.48 16.41
N GLY A 10 -18.09 -3.82 15.14
CA GLY A 10 -16.74 -3.98 14.61
C GLY A 10 -16.10 -5.33 14.89
N ALA A 11 -16.87 -6.37 15.21
CA ALA A 11 -16.34 -7.72 15.36
C ALA A 11 -15.69 -8.18 14.05
N LEU A 12 -14.46 -8.69 14.16
CA LEU A 12 -13.70 -9.18 13.01
C LEU A 12 -14.42 -10.39 12.40
N ARG A 13 -14.69 -10.33 11.09
CA ARG A 13 -15.37 -11.40 10.33
C ARG A 13 -14.65 -12.76 10.38
N SER A 14 -13.37 -12.76 10.72
CA SER A 14 -12.50 -13.93 10.84
C SER A 14 -12.44 -14.53 12.24
N ILE A 15 -13.03 -13.88 13.25
CA ILE A 15 -13.04 -14.43 14.61
C ILE A 15 -13.99 -15.61 14.65
N THR A 16 -13.53 -16.71 15.24
CA THR A 16 -14.34 -17.90 15.45
C THR A 16 -14.73 -18.02 16.91
N ASP A 17 -15.90 -18.58 17.17
CA ASP A 17 -16.23 -19.06 18.51
C ASP A 17 -15.42 -20.33 18.85
N HIS A 18 -15.71 -20.92 20.01
CA HIS A 18 -15.05 -22.14 20.51
C HIS A 18 -15.31 -23.37 19.61
N ASP A 19 -16.35 -23.33 18.78
CA ASP A 19 -16.69 -24.37 17.80
C ASP A 19 -16.12 -24.07 16.40
N GLY A 20 -15.33 -23.00 16.26
CA GLY A 20 -14.74 -22.62 14.98
C GLY A 20 -15.70 -21.87 14.05
N LYS A 21 -16.91 -21.49 14.50
CA LYS A 21 -17.89 -20.82 13.65
C LYS A 21 -17.64 -19.31 13.61
N THR A 22 -17.63 -18.76 12.41
CA THR A 22 -17.55 -17.32 12.18
C THR A 22 -18.93 -16.67 12.25
N PRO A 23 -19.00 -15.34 12.46
CA PRO A 23 -20.25 -14.59 12.30
C PRO A 23 -20.93 -14.81 10.94
N PHE A 24 -20.17 -15.07 9.88
CA PHE A 24 -20.69 -15.39 8.55
C PHE A 24 -21.42 -16.75 8.53
N ALA A 25 -20.80 -17.80 9.09
CA ALA A 25 -21.41 -19.12 9.17
C ALA A 25 -22.72 -19.10 9.98
N TRP A 26 -22.75 -18.32 11.06
CA TRP A 26 -23.98 -18.10 11.83
C TRP A 26 -25.06 -17.34 11.05
N ALA A 27 -24.68 -16.38 10.19
CA ALA A 27 -25.63 -15.65 9.34
C ALA A 27 -26.27 -16.57 8.27
N GLU A 28 -25.46 -17.45 7.68
CA GLU A 28 -25.89 -18.43 6.67
C GLU A 28 -26.84 -19.48 7.27
N GLU A 29 -26.45 -20.10 8.39
CA GLU A 29 -27.25 -21.15 9.04
C GLU A 29 -28.61 -20.63 9.51
N LYS A 30 -28.70 -19.35 9.87
CA LYS A 30 -29.96 -18.70 10.29
C LYS A 30 -30.74 -18.07 9.14
N GLY A 31 -30.29 -18.22 7.89
CA GLY A 31 -30.99 -17.73 6.71
C GLY A 31 -31.06 -16.20 6.62
N ASN A 32 -30.11 -15.49 7.23
CA ASN A 32 -30.09 -14.03 7.27
C ASN A 32 -29.43 -13.46 6.01
N GLY A 33 -30.13 -13.55 4.88
CA GLY A 33 -29.64 -13.18 3.55
C GLY A 33 -29.22 -11.72 3.41
N GLU A 34 -29.84 -10.80 4.15
CA GLU A 34 -29.48 -9.39 4.15
C GLU A 34 -28.11 -9.16 4.80
N LEU A 35 -27.79 -9.93 5.85
CA LEU A 35 -26.48 -9.87 6.49
C LEU A 35 -25.39 -10.58 5.66
N LEU A 36 -25.74 -11.65 4.96
CA LEU A 36 -24.85 -12.26 3.97
C LEU A 36 -24.48 -11.26 2.87
N ALA A 37 -25.46 -10.53 2.34
CA ALA A 37 -25.22 -9.51 1.32
C ALA A 37 -24.33 -8.38 1.86
N LEU A 38 -24.52 -7.92 3.11
CA LEU A 38 -23.66 -6.91 3.73
C LEU A 38 -22.22 -7.39 3.97
N LEU A 39 -22.05 -8.64 4.40
CA LEU A 39 -20.73 -9.27 4.60
C LEU A 39 -20.00 -9.48 3.26
N GLN A 40 -20.72 -9.90 2.22
CA GLN A 40 -20.20 -10.09 0.86
C GLN A 40 -19.86 -8.75 0.16
N THR A 41 -20.72 -7.74 0.30
CA THR A 41 -20.51 -6.40 -0.31
C THR A 41 -19.25 -5.73 0.27
N ARG A 42 -18.90 -6.02 1.53
CA ARG A 42 -17.71 -5.48 2.18
C ARG A 42 -16.41 -6.23 1.84
N GLU A 43 -16.48 -7.36 1.11
CA GLU A 43 -15.33 -7.92 0.38
C GLU A 43 -15.11 -7.19 -0.94
N MET A 44 -16.19 -6.74 -1.60
CA MET A 44 -16.13 -6.00 -2.86
C MET A 44 -15.60 -4.56 -2.71
N ALA A 45 -15.75 -3.96 -1.53
CA ALA A 45 -15.20 -2.62 -1.23
C ALA A 45 -13.74 -2.65 -0.72
N SER A 46 -13.17 -3.82 -0.44
CA SER A 46 -11.74 -4.01 -0.15
C SER A 46 -10.97 -4.68 -1.28
N SER A 47 -11.61 -4.89 -2.43
CA SER A 47 -10.97 -5.46 -3.62
C SER A 47 -10.44 -4.34 -4.52
N GLU A 48 -9.17 -4.00 -4.32
CA GLU A 48 -8.26 -4.00 -5.47
C GLU A 48 -8.46 -5.31 -6.26
N PRO A 49 -8.37 -5.32 -7.61
CA PRO A 49 -8.81 -6.45 -8.41
C PRO A 49 -8.03 -7.72 -8.03
N MET A 50 -8.74 -8.71 -7.48
CA MET A 50 -8.21 -10.07 -7.32
C MET A 50 -8.09 -10.70 -8.72
N LEU A 51 -6.88 -10.75 -9.25
CA LEU A 51 -6.59 -11.58 -10.42
C LEU A 51 -6.90 -13.06 -10.07
N PRO A 52 -7.60 -13.82 -10.93
CA PRO A 52 -7.89 -15.22 -10.65
C PRO A 52 -6.59 -16.03 -10.57
N ALA A 53 -6.57 -16.99 -9.65
CA ALA A 53 -5.49 -17.94 -9.39
C ALA A 53 -5.27 -18.94 -10.55
N VAL A 54 -5.01 -18.43 -11.75
CA VAL A 54 -4.44 -19.19 -12.85
C VAL A 54 -2.96 -18.85 -12.86
N ILE A 55 -2.12 -19.87 -12.81
CA ILE A 55 -0.68 -19.76 -12.96
C ILE A 55 -0.42 -19.28 -14.39
N VAL A 56 -0.47 -17.96 -14.61
CA VAL A 56 0.33 -17.32 -15.65
C VAL A 56 1.74 -17.36 -15.11
N GLU A 57 2.53 -18.30 -15.62
CA GLU A 57 3.85 -18.70 -15.13
C GLU A 57 4.92 -17.57 -15.19
N ASN A 58 4.52 -16.31 -15.38
CA ASN A 58 5.38 -15.13 -15.35
C ASN A 58 4.69 -13.78 -15.06
N TYR A 59 3.49 -13.74 -14.47
CA TYR A 59 2.87 -12.45 -14.07
C TYR A 59 3.05 -12.18 -12.57
N ILE A 60 4.21 -11.65 -12.19
CA ILE A 60 4.33 -10.89 -10.94
C ILE A 60 3.91 -9.46 -11.31
N PRO A 61 2.78 -8.92 -10.82
CA PRO A 61 2.50 -7.49 -10.97
C PRO A 61 3.72 -6.76 -10.42
N GLN A 62 4.39 -5.99 -11.29
CA GLN A 62 5.71 -5.46 -11.01
C GLN A 62 5.59 -4.43 -9.87
N ALA A 63 5.70 -4.91 -8.64
CA ALA A 63 5.60 -4.09 -7.45
C ALA A 63 6.65 -2.98 -7.55
N VAL A 64 6.23 -1.75 -7.28
CA VAL A 64 7.10 -0.57 -7.35
C VAL A 64 8.38 -0.86 -6.56
N PRO A 65 9.56 -0.82 -7.20
CA PRO A 65 10.80 -1.03 -6.47
C PRO A 65 10.94 -0.02 -5.32
N ALA A 66 11.19 -0.50 -4.10
CA ALA A 66 11.26 0.34 -2.90
C ALA A 66 12.24 1.53 -3.04
N ARG A 67 13.33 1.35 -3.81
CA ARG A 67 14.31 2.41 -4.10
C ARG A 67 13.73 3.60 -4.87
N PHE A 68 12.58 3.44 -5.51
CA PHE A 68 11.88 4.51 -6.23
C PHE A 68 10.95 5.31 -5.32
N CYS A 69 10.60 4.78 -4.15
CA CYS A 69 9.70 5.44 -3.21
C CYS A 69 10.48 6.36 -2.27
N CYS A 70 9.94 7.55 -2.02
CA CYS A 70 10.47 8.48 -1.05
C CYS A 70 10.24 7.94 0.37
N PRO A 71 11.25 7.89 1.26
CA PRO A 71 11.06 7.43 2.63
C PRO A 71 10.14 8.32 3.50
N ILE A 72 9.86 9.56 3.08
CA ILE A 72 8.97 10.48 3.82
C ILE A 72 7.52 10.36 3.33
N THR A 73 7.29 10.35 2.01
CA THR A 73 5.93 10.33 1.44
C THR A 73 5.42 8.93 1.17
N HIS A 74 6.32 7.94 1.10
CA HIS A 74 6.04 6.57 0.70
C HIS A 74 5.52 6.43 -0.75
N GLU A 75 5.69 7.48 -1.57
CA GLU A 75 5.27 7.53 -2.97
C GLU A 75 6.47 7.54 -3.91
N VAL A 76 6.26 7.18 -5.19
CA VAL A 76 7.29 7.24 -6.23
C VAL A 76 7.81 8.67 -6.38
N MET A 77 9.14 8.82 -6.33
CA MET A 77 9.79 10.13 -6.48
C MET A 77 9.68 10.64 -7.92
N SER A 78 9.24 11.88 -8.08
CA SER A 78 9.26 12.58 -9.37
C SER A 78 10.56 13.38 -9.55
N ASP A 79 11.06 13.99 -8.47
CA ASP A 79 12.29 14.76 -8.44
C ASP A 79 13.22 14.29 -7.31
N PRO A 80 13.85 13.10 -7.46
CA PRO A 80 14.70 12.54 -6.43
C PRO A 80 15.96 13.38 -6.19
N VAL A 81 16.25 13.65 -4.92
CA VAL A 81 17.47 14.30 -4.43
C VAL A 81 18.12 13.45 -3.35
N VAL A 82 19.45 13.40 -3.34
CA VAL A 82 20.27 12.76 -2.31
C VAL A 82 20.56 13.75 -1.20
N ALA A 83 20.27 13.38 0.05
CA ALA A 83 20.69 14.14 1.22
C ALA A 83 22.05 13.63 1.72
N MET A 84 22.65 14.32 2.70
CA MET A 84 24.00 14.00 3.20
C MET A 84 24.11 12.67 3.95
N ASP A 85 22.99 12.03 4.26
CA ASP A 85 22.93 10.67 4.80
C ASP A 85 22.96 9.58 3.71
N GLY A 86 23.04 9.97 2.44
CA GLY A 86 23.11 9.07 1.28
C GLY A 86 21.75 8.56 0.78
N ASN A 87 20.65 8.91 1.44
CA ASN A 87 19.31 8.50 1.03
C ASN A 87 18.73 9.45 -0.02
N SER A 88 17.88 8.90 -0.90
CA SER A 88 17.14 9.69 -1.88
C SER A 88 15.72 10.00 -1.39
N TYR A 89 15.27 11.23 -1.61
CA TYR A 89 13.95 11.72 -1.22
C TYR A 89 13.32 12.51 -2.37
N GLU A 90 12.00 12.64 -2.34
CA GLU A 90 11.30 13.65 -3.13
C GLU A 90 11.74 15.05 -2.65
N ARG A 91 12.15 15.92 -3.58
CA ARG A 91 12.71 17.25 -3.25
C ARG A 91 11.76 18.04 -2.36
N ALA A 92 10.48 18.08 -2.70
CA ALA A 92 9.49 18.84 -1.93
C ALA A 92 9.40 18.35 -0.48
N ALA A 93 9.42 17.04 -0.26
CA ALA A 93 9.28 16.43 1.04
C ALA A 93 10.50 16.70 1.95
N ILE A 94 11.72 16.46 1.45
CA ILE A 94 12.94 16.69 2.24
C ILE A 94 13.19 18.19 2.49
N THR A 95 12.80 19.06 1.54
CA THR A 95 12.87 20.51 1.74
C THR A 95 11.94 20.96 2.85
N GLU A 96 10.70 20.44 2.91
CA GLU A 96 9.76 20.75 4.00
C GLU A 96 10.27 20.20 5.35
N TRP A 97 10.86 19.00 5.35
CA TRP A 97 11.49 18.44 6.55
C TRP A 97 12.57 19.38 7.11
N PHE A 98 13.47 19.89 6.27
CA PHE A 98 14.54 20.80 6.70
C PHE A 98 14.08 22.20 7.11
N ARG A 99 12.83 22.58 6.84
CA ARG A 99 12.25 23.82 7.42
C ARG A 99 11.99 23.68 8.91
N ARG A 100 11.79 22.45 9.40
CA ARG A 100 11.36 22.17 10.78
C ARG A 100 12.42 21.40 11.57
N ASN A 101 13.37 20.76 10.88
CA ASN A 101 14.34 19.84 11.46
C ASN A 101 15.73 20.07 10.88
N ASN A 102 16.76 19.64 11.60
CA ASN A 102 18.17 19.61 11.15
C ASN A 102 18.76 18.19 11.23
N THR A 103 17.90 17.17 11.17
CA THR A 103 18.25 15.75 11.29
C THR A 103 17.87 14.96 10.04
N SER A 104 18.46 13.78 9.86
CA SER A 104 18.04 12.82 8.84
C SER A 104 16.64 12.27 9.16
N PRO A 105 15.73 12.18 8.18
CA PRO A 105 14.45 11.47 8.35
C PRO A 105 14.62 9.97 8.65
N MET A 106 15.75 9.37 8.29
CA MET A 106 15.97 7.91 8.41
C MET A 106 16.70 7.53 9.69
N THR A 107 17.71 8.30 10.09
CA THR A 107 18.55 7.98 11.25
C THR A 107 18.29 8.87 12.45
N ASN A 108 17.57 9.98 12.26
CA ASN A 108 17.36 11.04 13.25
C ASN A 108 18.67 11.71 13.74
N GLU A 109 19.78 11.49 13.04
CA GLU A 109 21.07 12.13 13.34
C GLU A 109 21.18 13.52 12.69
N PRO A 110 21.92 14.47 13.28
CA PRO A 110 22.13 15.79 12.67
C PRO A 110 22.78 15.70 11.28
N ILE A 111 22.23 16.39 10.29
CA ILE A 111 22.77 16.45 8.93
C ILE A 111 22.69 17.85 8.32
N SER A 112 23.59 18.14 7.38
CA SER A 112 23.48 19.36 6.56
C SER A 112 22.28 19.27 5.62
N ALA A 113 21.59 20.40 5.42
CA ALA A 113 20.47 20.54 4.49
C ALA A 113 20.89 20.58 3.00
N THR A 114 22.09 20.09 2.68
CA THR A 114 22.62 20.03 1.32
C THR A 114 21.89 18.93 0.55
N LEU A 115 21.33 19.29 -0.62
CA LEU A 115 20.60 18.37 -1.49
C LEU A 115 21.28 18.30 -2.86
N ILE A 116 21.57 17.09 -3.32
CA ILE A 116 22.19 16.84 -4.62
C ILE A 116 21.17 16.14 -5.53
N PRO A 117 20.84 16.66 -6.73
CA PRO A 117 19.93 15.97 -7.64
C PRO A 117 20.39 14.55 -7.99
N ASN A 118 19.48 13.56 -7.89
CA ASN A 118 19.78 12.18 -8.29
C ASN A 118 19.27 11.91 -9.72
N HIS A 119 20.06 12.33 -10.72
CA HIS A 119 19.66 12.20 -12.12
C HIS A 119 19.57 10.75 -12.60
N VAL A 120 20.40 9.86 -12.06
CA VAL A 120 20.37 8.43 -12.40
C VAL A 120 19.05 7.82 -11.93
N LEU A 121 18.72 7.97 -10.66
CA LEU A 121 17.47 7.44 -10.11
C LEU A 121 16.24 8.02 -10.81
N ARG A 122 16.27 9.31 -11.14
CA ARG A 122 15.18 9.95 -11.89
C ARG A 122 15.00 9.34 -13.28
N SER A 123 16.08 9.02 -13.98
CA SER A 123 16.01 8.34 -15.28
C SER A 123 15.48 6.91 -15.13
N ASP A 124 15.96 6.16 -14.14
CA ASP A 124 15.49 4.79 -13.85
C ASP A 124 14.00 4.75 -13.54
N ILE A 125 13.50 5.70 -12.73
CA ILE A 125 12.07 5.81 -12.40
C ILE A 125 11.27 6.11 -13.67
N ARG A 126 11.74 7.03 -14.52
CA ARG A 126 11.04 7.39 -15.76
C ARG A 126 10.95 6.20 -16.72
N GLU A 127 12.05 5.49 -16.91
CA GLU A 127 12.10 4.27 -17.71
C GLU A 127 11.10 3.24 -17.18
N TRP A 128 11.14 2.98 -15.86
CA TRP A 128 10.19 2.08 -15.21
C TRP A 128 8.73 2.50 -15.43
N THR A 129 8.39 3.77 -15.23
CA THR A 129 7.01 4.26 -15.45
C THR A 129 6.58 4.15 -16.92
N SER A 130 7.49 4.36 -17.88
CA SER A 130 7.17 4.27 -19.31
C SER A 130 6.91 2.84 -19.79
N HIS A 131 7.52 1.85 -19.13
CA HIS A 131 7.29 0.44 -19.41
C HIS A 131 6.04 -0.12 -18.70
N ALA A 132 5.62 0.49 -17.58
CA ALA A 132 4.39 0.11 -16.88
C ALA A 132 3.12 0.41 -17.72
N ASP A 133 3.18 1.36 -18.66
CA ASP A 133 2.06 1.70 -19.56
C ASP A 133 1.94 0.78 -20.79
N HIS A 134 2.90 -0.13 -21.02
CA HIS A 134 2.93 -1.02 -22.19
C HIS A 134 2.67 -2.49 -21.81
N HIS A 135 1.57 -2.79 -21.12
CA HIS A 135 1.09 -4.16 -21.06
C HIS A 135 0.70 -4.61 -22.48
N PRO A 136 1.41 -5.55 -23.13
CA PRO A 136 0.90 -6.16 -24.34
C PRO A 136 -0.30 -6.99 -23.89
N THR A 137 -1.50 -6.63 -24.34
CA THR A 137 -2.64 -7.54 -24.26
C THR A 137 -2.30 -8.68 -25.22
N VAL A 138 -1.80 -9.79 -24.69
CA VAL A 138 -1.70 -11.07 -25.41
C VAL A 138 -2.40 -12.12 -24.56
#